data_AF-W1V307-F1
#
_entry.id   AF-W1V307-F1
#
_cell.length_a   1.000
_cell.length_b   1.000
_cell.length_c   1.000
_cell.angle_alpha   90.00
_cell.angle_beta   90.00
_cell.angle_gamma   90.00
#
_symmetry.space_group_name_H-M   'P 1'
#
loop_
_entity.id
_entity.type
_entity.pdbx_description
1 polymer ?
#
loop_
_entity_poly.entity_id
_entity_poly.type
_entity_poly.pdbx_seq_one_letter_code
_entity_poly.pdbx_strand_id
1 'polypeptide(L)'
;PRDFQKILDVVKGQDIEQVAQIMTLRSMQQAKYSIENVGHFGLASTCYTHFTSPIRRYPDLMVHRLLKADMHWKGGYSKRDVDEAFLAGAVEHSSIQEQVATEAERETTDLKKTQYMVPFVGEVFEGTIASITSFGMFVELENGIDGLVHISMMNDDYYFFDEEHFVLVGKRTG
;
A
#
# COMPACT_ATOMS: atom_id res chain seq x y z
N PRO A 1 -4.66 -2.63 17.19
CA PRO A 1 -3.86 -3.72 16.58
C PRO A 1 -4.28 -5.13 17.00
N ARG A 2 -4.36 -5.42 18.31
CA ARG A 2 -4.70 -6.78 18.79
C ARG A 2 -6.06 -7.29 18.33
N ASP A 3 -7.07 -6.43 18.27
CA ASP A 3 -8.41 -6.87 17.85
C ASP A 3 -8.48 -7.17 16.36
N PHE A 4 -7.76 -6.42 15.51
CA PHE A 4 -7.57 -6.77 14.10
C PHE A 4 -6.85 -8.12 13.95
N GLN A 5 -5.81 -8.36 14.77
CA GLN A 5 -5.10 -9.63 14.72
C GLN A 5 -5.99 -10.81 15.13
N LYS A 6 -6.84 -10.65 16.16
CA LYS A 6 -7.84 -11.65 16.52
C LYS A 6 -8.82 -11.94 15.37
N ILE A 7 -9.29 -10.92 14.66
CA ILE A 7 -10.17 -11.10 13.50
C ILE A 7 -9.47 -11.92 12.43
N LEU A 8 -8.22 -11.57 12.10
CA LEU A 8 -7.41 -12.30 11.12
C LEU A 8 -7.13 -13.76 11.54
N ASP A 9 -6.91 -14.01 12.83
CA ASP A 9 -6.72 -15.36 13.36
C ASP A 9 -8.00 -16.20 13.27
N VAL A 10 -9.17 -15.59 13.45
CA VAL A 10 -10.49 -16.29 13.36
C VAL A 10 -10.79 -16.70 11.93
N VAL A 11 -10.54 -15.83 10.95
CA VAL A 11 -10.84 -16.10 9.53
C VAL A 11 -9.79 -16.99 8.85
N LYS A 12 -8.68 -17.28 9.53
CA LYS A 12 -7.58 -18.08 8.99
C LYS A 12 -8.04 -19.48 8.58
N GLY A 13 -7.72 -19.88 7.35
CA GLY A 13 -8.09 -21.17 6.75
C GLY A 13 -9.56 -21.25 6.30
N GLN A 14 -10.32 -20.16 6.38
CA GLN A 14 -11.68 -20.08 5.85
C GLN A 14 -11.67 -19.49 4.44
N ASP A 15 -12.71 -19.76 3.66
CA ASP A 15 -12.87 -19.23 2.29
C ASP A 15 -12.84 -17.69 2.22
N ILE A 16 -13.19 -17.03 3.33
CA ILE A 16 -13.22 -15.56 3.47
C ILE A 16 -11.89 -14.93 3.91
N GLU A 17 -10.84 -15.74 4.18
CA GLU A 17 -9.57 -15.24 4.73
C GLU A 17 -8.99 -14.11 3.87
N GLN A 18 -8.90 -14.34 2.55
CA GLN A 18 -8.28 -13.41 1.62
C GLN A 18 -9.05 -12.07 1.57
N VAL A 19 -10.38 -12.12 1.52
CA VAL A 19 -11.24 -10.93 1.51
C VAL A 19 -11.07 -10.14 2.82
N ALA A 20 -11.12 -10.82 3.96
CA ALA A 20 -10.97 -10.21 5.27
C ALA A 20 -9.59 -9.55 5.46
N GLN A 21 -8.53 -10.17 4.95
CA GLN A 21 -7.17 -9.59 4.94
C GLN A 21 -7.12 -8.30 4.10
N ILE A 22 -7.65 -8.32 2.88
CA ILE A 22 -7.68 -7.16 1.99
C ILE A 22 -8.48 -6.01 2.61
N MET A 23 -9.67 -6.28 3.15
CA MET A 23 -10.50 -5.26 3.80
C MET A 23 -9.81 -4.68 5.04
N THR A 24 -9.17 -5.52 5.84
CA THR A 24 -8.37 -5.09 6.99
C THR A 24 -7.27 -4.13 6.55
N LEU A 25 -6.48 -4.49 5.54
CA LEU A 25 -5.40 -3.65 5.03
C LEU A 25 -5.92 -2.33 4.45
N ARG A 26 -7.01 -2.35 3.69
CA ARG A 26 -7.64 -1.15 3.12
C ARG A 26 -8.22 -0.21 4.17
N SER A 27 -8.59 -0.71 5.35
CA SER A 27 -9.08 0.11 6.46
C SER A 27 -7.96 0.87 7.20
N MET A 28 -6.69 0.50 6.99
CA MET A 28 -5.56 1.13 7.67
C MET A 28 -5.16 2.44 7.00
N GLN A 29 -4.68 3.39 7.80
CA GLN A 29 -4.08 4.61 7.29
C GLN A 29 -2.66 4.35 6.77
N GLN A 30 -2.29 5.08 5.72
CA GLN A 30 -0.91 5.11 5.24
C GLN A 30 0.02 5.72 6.30
N ALA A 31 1.18 5.09 6.52
CA ALA A 31 2.21 5.64 7.39
C ALA A 31 2.83 6.90 6.77
N LYS A 32 3.27 7.83 7.62
CA LYS A 32 3.92 9.08 7.19
C LYS A 32 4.98 9.50 8.21
N TYR A 33 5.94 10.33 7.78
CA TYR A 33 6.85 11.00 8.70
C TYR A 33 6.13 12.15 9.41
N SER A 34 6.42 12.33 10.69
CA SER A 34 5.84 13.37 11.54
C SER A 34 6.84 13.79 12.60
N ILE A 35 6.79 15.06 13.01
CA ILE A 35 7.52 15.56 14.19
C ILE A 35 6.80 15.18 15.50
N GLU A 36 5.50 14.87 15.43
CA GLU A 36 4.70 14.40 16.55
C GLU A 36 4.66 12.87 16.57
N ASN A 37 5.03 12.27 17.70
CA ASN A 37 4.93 10.82 17.89
C ASN A 37 3.51 10.43 18.34
N VAL A 38 2.72 9.91 17.41
CA VAL A 38 1.38 9.32 17.66
C VAL A 38 1.41 7.79 17.81
N GLY A 39 2.61 7.19 17.79
CA GLY A 39 2.81 5.75 17.72
C GLY A 39 2.67 5.17 16.31
N HIS A 40 2.81 3.85 16.19
CA HIS A 40 2.73 3.13 14.92
C HIS A 40 1.78 1.93 15.06
N PHE A 41 0.53 2.10 14.59
CA PHE A 41 -0.54 1.11 14.77
C PHE A 41 -0.19 -0.26 14.18
N GLY A 42 0.30 -0.31 12.94
CA GLY A 42 0.64 -1.56 12.25
C GLY A 42 1.80 -2.34 12.89
N LEU A 43 2.63 -1.66 13.70
CA LEU A 43 3.74 -2.29 14.44
C LEU A 43 3.40 -2.50 15.91
N ALA A 44 2.19 -2.11 16.34
CA ALA A 44 1.78 -2.10 17.74
C ALA A 44 2.79 -1.42 18.68
N SER A 45 3.43 -0.33 18.23
CA SER A 45 4.43 0.41 19.01
C SER A 45 3.93 1.80 19.38
N THR A 46 4.27 2.27 20.58
CA THR A 46 3.97 3.64 21.06
C THR A 46 5.02 4.67 20.60
N CYS A 47 6.16 4.22 20.10
CA CYS A 47 7.22 5.09 19.59
C CYS A 47 7.99 4.36 18.49
N TYR A 48 8.07 4.97 17.31
CA TYR A 48 8.77 4.40 16.18
C TYR A 48 9.31 5.51 15.27
N THR A 49 10.53 5.32 14.79
CA THR A 49 11.11 6.16 13.73
C THR A 49 12.08 5.33 12.90
N HIS A 50 12.24 5.69 11.63
CA HIS A 50 13.31 5.14 10.81
C HIS A 50 14.67 5.70 11.22
N PHE A 51 15.68 4.82 11.30
CA PHE A 51 17.04 5.17 11.71
C PHE A 51 18.14 4.42 10.95
N THR A 52 17.85 3.22 10.46
CA THR A 52 18.86 2.25 10.02
C THR A 52 19.29 2.40 8.55
N SER A 53 18.77 3.36 7.78
CA SER A 53 19.04 3.49 6.34
C SER A 53 19.29 4.94 5.87
N PRO A 54 20.21 5.71 6.48
CA PRO A 54 20.47 7.11 6.11
C PRO A 54 21.02 7.34 4.71
N ILE A 55 21.53 6.29 4.04
CA ILE A 55 22.02 6.37 2.65
C ILE A 55 20.86 6.54 1.65
N ARG A 56 19.70 5.96 1.94
CA ARG A 56 18.57 5.86 1.00
C ARG A 56 17.26 6.45 1.52
N ARG A 57 17.26 7.04 2.72
CA ARG A 57 16.12 7.72 3.33
C ARG A 57 16.60 8.97 4.04
N TYR A 58 16.11 10.12 3.59
CA TYR A 58 16.45 11.41 4.18
C TYR A 58 16.00 11.55 5.65
N PRO A 59 14.83 11.02 6.07
CA PRO A 59 14.43 11.02 7.48
C PRO A 59 15.44 10.35 8.41
N ASP A 60 15.97 9.18 8.04
CA ASP A 60 17.02 8.53 8.82
C ASP A 60 18.26 9.43 8.95
N LEU A 61 18.69 10.10 7.88
CA LEU A 61 19.80 11.06 7.94
C LEU A 61 19.52 12.19 8.93
N MET A 62 18.29 12.73 8.94
CA MET A 62 17.89 13.75 9.90
C MET A 62 17.90 13.24 11.33
N VAL A 63 17.41 12.03 11.60
CA VAL A 63 17.49 11.41 12.94
C VAL A 63 18.93 11.28 13.40
N HIS A 64 19.85 10.84 12.52
CA HIS A 64 21.28 10.80 12.84
C HIS A 64 21.85 12.18 13.20
N ARG A 65 21.44 13.24 12.49
CA ARG A 65 21.88 14.61 12.79
C ARG A 65 21.34 15.12 14.12
N LEU A 66 20.05 14.90 14.39
CA LEU A 66 19.38 15.30 15.62
C LEU A 66 20.01 14.61 16.84
N LEU A 67 20.23 13.30 16.77
CA LEU A 67 20.90 12.56 17.85
C LEU A 67 22.30 13.09 18.13
N LYS A 68 23.09 13.37 17.09
CA LYS A 68 24.44 13.91 17.27
C LYS A 68 24.44 15.34 17.83
N ALA A 69 23.43 16.15 17.50
CA ALA A 69 23.24 17.48 18.07
C ALA A 69 22.88 17.40 19.56
N ASP A 70 21.95 16.50 19.91
CA ASP A 70 21.54 16.22 21.29
C ASP A 70 22.70 15.70 22.15
N MET A 71 23.53 14.82 21.60
CA MET A 71 24.74 14.30 22.26
C MET A 71 25.92 15.30 22.30
N HIS A 72 25.73 16.54 21.85
CA HIS A 72 26.77 17.59 21.82
C HIS A 72 28.08 17.18 21.12
N TRP A 73 27.97 16.45 20.01
CA TRP A 73 29.14 16.01 19.26
C TRP A 73 29.98 17.20 18.77
N LYS A 74 31.31 17.15 18.94
CA LYS A 74 32.24 18.17 18.42
C LYS A 74 32.12 18.34 16.90
N GLY A 75 31.80 19.55 16.45
CA GLY A 75 31.48 19.81 15.04
C GLY A 75 30.04 19.44 14.66
N GLY A 76 29.13 19.46 15.66
CA GLY A 76 27.72 19.12 15.52
C GLY A 76 26.99 19.89 14.41
N TYR A 77 25.72 19.51 14.20
CA TYR A 77 24.94 19.98 13.06
C TYR A 77 24.37 21.38 13.24
N SER A 78 23.84 21.93 12.16
CA SER A 78 23.42 23.33 12.08
C SER A 78 22.23 23.62 12.99
N LYS A 79 22.11 24.87 13.48
CA LYS A 79 20.92 25.34 14.20
C LYS A 79 19.61 25.16 13.41
N ARG A 80 19.70 25.12 12.08
CA ARG A 80 18.55 24.88 11.19
C ARG A 80 18.00 23.46 11.38
N ASP A 81 18.85 22.46 11.60
CA ASP A 81 18.39 21.07 11.64
C ASP A 81 17.58 20.74 12.90
N VAL A 82 17.61 21.60 13.92
CA VAL A 82 16.78 21.53 15.13
C VAL A 82 15.61 22.53 15.12
N ASP A 83 15.46 23.31 14.04
CA ASP A 83 14.35 24.26 13.89
C ASP A 83 13.06 23.52 13.53
N GLU A 84 12.00 23.76 14.30
CA GLU A 84 10.74 23.03 14.19
C GLU A 84 10.02 23.31 12.86
N ALA A 85 10.07 24.54 12.35
CA ALA A 85 9.46 24.90 11.07
C ALA A 85 10.18 24.20 9.91
N PHE A 86 11.52 24.13 9.97
CA PHE A 86 12.29 23.33 9.01
C PHE A 86 11.93 21.84 9.09
N LEU A 87 11.86 21.26 10.29
CA LEU A 87 11.52 19.84 10.48
C LEU A 87 10.13 19.51 9.95
N ALA A 88 9.13 20.36 10.22
CA ALA A 88 7.77 20.20 9.71
C ALA A 88 7.76 20.11 8.17
N GLY A 89 8.45 21.02 7.48
CA GLY A 89 8.58 20.98 6.02
C GLY A 89 9.37 19.75 5.53
N ALA A 90 10.40 19.33 6.25
CA ALA A 90 11.22 18.18 5.88
C ALA A 90 10.46 16.85 5.98
N VAL A 91 9.64 16.65 7.02
CA VAL A 91 8.84 15.42 7.19
C VAL A 91 7.68 15.36 6.18
N GLU A 92 7.05 16.50 5.88
CA GLU A 92 6.02 16.59 4.84
C GLU A 92 6.62 16.25 3.47
N HIS A 93 7.71 16.92 3.11
CA HIS A 93 8.40 16.67 1.85
C HIS A 93 8.82 15.19 1.73
N SER A 94 9.42 14.63 2.78
CA SER A 94 9.86 13.22 2.76
C SER A 94 8.70 12.25 2.57
N SER A 95 7.54 12.52 3.18
CA SER A 95 6.35 11.68 3.03
C SER A 95 5.77 11.75 1.60
N ILE A 96 5.75 12.95 1.01
CA ILE A 96 5.31 13.13 -0.39
C ILE A 96 6.27 12.41 -1.34
N GLN A 97 7.59 12.55 -1.15
CA GLN A 97 8.57 11.90 -2.02
C GLN A 97 8.52 10.36 -1.91
N GLU A 98 8.19 9.81 -0.74
CA GLU A 98 7.96 8.37 -0.57
C GLU A 98 6.75 7.87 -1.39
N GLN A 99 5.66 8.64 -1.40
CA GLN A 99 4.50 8.34 -2.24
C GLN A 99 4.85 8.39 -3.73
N VAL A 100 5.50 9.47 -4.18
CA VAL A 100 5.92 9.65 -5.58
C VAL A 100 6.84 8.52 -6.03
N ALA A 101 7.80 8.12 -5.20
CA ALA A 101 8.70 7.01 -5.51
C ALA A 101 7.96 5.67 -5.63
N THR A 102 7.02 5.40 -4.72
CA THR A 102 6.21 4.18 -4.73
C THR A 102 5.32 4.10 -5.97
N GLU A 103 4.71 5.22 -6.35
CA GLU A 103 3.86 5.30 -7.54
C GLU A 103 4.67 5.11 -8.83
N ALA A 104 5.83 5.75 -8.94
CA ALA A 104 6.73 5.55 -10.08
C ALA A 104 7.24 4.11 -10.20
N GLU A 105 7.53 3.44 -9.08
CA GLU A 105 7.91 2.02 -9.05
C GLU A 105 6.76 1.12 -9.53
N ARG A 106 5.54 1.41 -9.07
CA ARG A 106 4.34 0.70 -9.53
C ARG A 106 4.10 0.87 -11.02
N GLU A 107 4.11 2.12 -11.53
CA GLU A 107 3.95 2.40 -12.96
C GLU A 107 4.99 1.68 -13.81
N THR A 108 6.25 1.66 -13.36
CA THR A 108 7.33 0.95 -14.04
C THR A 108 7.07 -0.56 -14.06
N THR A 109 6.60 -1.11 -12.95
CA THR A 109 6.24 -2.53 -12.85
C THR A 109 5.09 -2.86 -13.79
N ASP A 110 4.03 -2.06 -13.80
CA ASP A 110 2.84 -2.27 -14.65
C ASP A 110 3.21 -2.19 -16.15
N LEU A 111 4.07 -1.24 -16.52
CA LEU A 111 4.63 -1.14 -17.85
C LEU A 111 5.39 -2.42 -18.24
N LYS A 112 6.21 -2.95 -17.32
CA LYS A 112 7.01 -4.16 -17.58
C LYS A 112 6.16 -5.41 -17.63
N LYS A 113 5.16 -5.55 -16.77
CA LYS A 113 4.14 -6.61 -16.84
C LYS A 113 3.43 -6.58 -18.20
N THR A 114 3.00 -5.39 -18.64
CA THR A 114 2.35 -5.21 -19.95
C THR A 114 3.27 -5.61 -21.10
N GLN A 115 4.54 -5.15 -21.10
CA GLN A 115 5.53 -5.52 -22.12
C GLN A 115 5.78 -7.03 -22.15
N TYR A 116 5.81 -7.67 -20.98
CA TYR A 116 5.97 -9.11 -20.86
C TYR A 116 4.79 -9.88 -21.45
N MET A 117 3.55 -9.38 -21.32
CA MET A 117 2.34 -10.07 -21.80
C MET A 117 2.09 -9.98 -23.31
N VAL A 118 2.80 -9.11 -24.05
CA VAL A 118 2.60 -8.92 -25.50
C VAL A 118 2.64 -10.22 -26.33
N PRO A 119 3.59 -11.16 -26.11
CA PRO A 119 3.66 -12.39 -26.89
C PRO A 119 2.51 -13.37 -26.61
N PHE A 120 1.78 -13.19 -25.51
CA PHE A 120 0.76 -14.12 -25.01
C PHE A 120 -0.68 -13.70 -25.38
N VAL A 121 -0.83 -12.69 -26.24
CA VAL A 121 -2.15 -12.21 -26.67
C VAL A 121 -2.89 -13.32 -27.41
N GLY A 122 -4.09 -13.65 -26.92
CA GLY A 122 -4.94 -14.71 -27.46
C GLY A 122 -4.78 -16.06 -26.75
N GLU A 123 -3.80 -16.20 -25.86
CA GLU A 123 -3.70 -17.36 -24.97
C GLU A 123 -4.69 -17.26 -23.81
N VAL A 124 -5.03 -18.42 -23.24
CA VAL A 124 -5.97 -18.54 -22.13
C VAL A 124 -5.21 -18.90 -20.87
N PHE A 125 -5.50 -18.19 -19.79
CA PHE A 125 -4.88 -18.38 -18.49
C PHE A 125 -5.94 -18.59 -17.42
N GLU A 126 -5.62 -19.43 -16.44
CA GLU A 126 -6.35 -19.46 -15.18
C GLU A 126 -5.92 -18.27 -14.31
N GLY A 127 -6.88 -17.66 -13.64
CA GLY A 127 -6.63 -16.49 -12.79
C GLY A 127 -7.64 -16.40 -11.64
N THR A 128 -7.23 -15.69 -10.60
CA THR A 128 -8.04 -15.45 -9.40
C THR A 128 -8.60 -14.03 -9.45
N ILE A 129 -9.87 -13.85 -9.11
CA ILE A 129 -10.46 -12.51 -9.02
C ILE A 129 -9.84 -11.78 -7.83
N ALA A 130 -9.03 -10.77 -8.09
CA ALA A 130 -8.33 -9.99 -7.08
C ALA A 130 -9.17 -8.82 -6.58
N SER A 131 -9.99 -8.21 -7.45
CA SER A 131 -10.93 -7.17 -7.05
C SER A 131 -12.08 -7.03 -8.03
N ILE A 132 -13.18 -6.47 -7.53
CA ILE A 132 -14.39 -6.21 -8.29
C ILE A 132 -14.70 -4.71 -8.20
N THR A 133 -15.04 -4.11 -9.33
CA THR A 133 -15.46 -2.71 -9.46
C THR A 133 -16.77 -2.62 -10.22
N SER A 134 -17.39 -1.44 -10.23
CA SER A 134 -18.64 -1.21 -10.97
C SER A 134 -18.52 -1.40 -12.49
N PHE A 135 -17.31 -1.35 -13.04
CA PHE A 135 -17.05 -1.48 -14.48
C PHE A 135 -16.39 -2.80 -14.88
N GLY A 136 -16.14 -3.71 -13.94
CA GLY A 136 -15.55 -5.01 -14.26
C GLY A 136 -14.87 -5.68 -13.07
N MET A 137 -14.01 -6.64 -13.37
CA MET A 137 -13.22 -7.34 -12.37
C MET A 137 -11.75 -7.38 -12.78
N PHE A 138 -10.86 -7.25 -11.81
CA PHE A 138 -9.43 -7.49 -12.00
C PHE A 138 -9.12 -8.94 -11.67
N VAL A 139 -8.51 -9.62 -12.63
CA VAL A 139 -8.09 -11.02 -12.52
C VAL A 139 -6.57 -11.06 -12.45
N GLU A 140 -6.05 -11.67 -11.40
CA GLU A 140 -4.62 -11.88 -11.18
C GLU A 140 -4.24 -13.31 -11.59
N LEU A 141 -3.21 -13.42 -12.41
CA LEU A 141 -2.60 -14.68 -12.84
C LEU A 141 -1.58 -15.16 -11.81
N GLU A 142 -1.23 -16.46 -11.85
CA GLU A 142 -0.27 -17.06 -10.90
C GLU A 142 1.12 -16.37 -10.91
N ASN A 143 1.51 -15.76 -12.03
CA ASN A 143 2.76 -15.01 -12.15
C ASN A 143 2.69 -13.58 -11.58
N GLY A 144 1.59 -13.21 -10.91
CA GLY A 144 1.38 -11.90 -10.28
C GLY A 144 1.04 -10.78 -11.26
N ILE A 145 0.70 -11.11 -12.50
CA ILE A 145 0.21 -10.16 -13.49
C ILE A 145 -1.31 -10.07 -13.38
N ASP A 146 -1.82 -8.86 -13.30
CA ASP A 146 -3.23 -8.55 -13.19
C ASP A 146 -3.75 -7.89 -14.47
N GLY A 147 -5.01 -8.17 -14.80
CA GLY A 147 -5.68 -7.63 -15.98
C GLY A 147 -7.17 -7.34 -15.70
N LEU A 148 -7.73 -6.39 -16.44
CA LEU A 148 -9.13 -6.01 -16.33
C LEU A 148 -10.00 -6.81 -17.30
N VAL A 149 -11.00 -7.50 -16.76
CA VAL A 149 -12.14 -7.99 -17.53
C VAL A 149 -13.27 -6.98 -17.39
N HIS A 150 -13.47 -6.17 -18.42
CA HIS A 150 -14.51 -5.15 -18.41
C HIS A 150 -15.91 -5.78 -18.47
N ILE A 151 -16.88 -5.23 -17.75
CA ILE A 151 -18.26 -5.74 -17.65
C ILE A 151 -18.93 -5.90 -19.02
N SER A 152 -18.57 -5.08 -20.02
CA SER A 152 -19.10 -5.19 -21.38
C SER A 152 -18.66 -6.45 -22.14
N MET A 153 -17.67 -7.19 -21.63
CA MET A 153 -17.25 -8.48 -22.19
C MET A 153 -18.03 -9.65 -21.59
N MET A 154 -18.75 -9.43 -20.49
CA MET A 154 -19.59 -10.43 -19.82
C MET A 154 -20.98 -10.42 -20.48
N ASN A 155 -21.11 -11.18 -21.57
CA ASN A 155 -22.30 -11.16 -22.44
C ASN A 155 -23.40 -12.14 -22.01
N ASP A 156 -23.21 -12.84 -20.90
CA ASP A 156 -24.07 -13.90 -20.40
C ASP A 156 -25.18 -13.39 -19.47
N ASP A 157 -25.01 -12.23 -18.82
CA ASP A 157 -26.06 -11.60 -18.04
C ASP A 157 -25.92 -10.06 -17.94
N TYR A 158 -26.93 -9.43 -17.33
CA TYR A 158 -26.84 -8.05 -16.87
C TYR A 158 -26.34 -8.03 -15.42
N TYR A 159 -25.09 -7.61 -15.23
CA TYR A 159 -24.46 -7.59 -13.92
C TYR A 159 -24.71 -6.27 -13.18
N PHE A 160 -25.07 -6.36 -11.90
CA PHE A 160 -25.15 -5.23 -10.97
C PHE A 160 -24.05 -5.36 -9.92
N PHE A 161 -23.36 -4.26 -9.64
CA PHE A 161 -22.32 -4.23 -8.60
C PHE A 161 -22.94 -3.85 -7.26
N ASP A 162 -22.86 -4.77 -6.31
CA ASP A 162 -23.18 -4.52 -4.90
C ASP A 162 -21.90 -4.04 -4.18
N GLU A 163 -21.83 -2.75 -3.91
CA GLU A 163 -20.70 -2.10 -3.23
C GLU A 163 -20.52 -2.56 -1.79
N GLU A 164 -21.61 -2.92 -1.09
CA GLU A 164 -21.56 -3.30 0.33
C GLU A 164 -20.95 -4.70 0.49
N HIS A 165 -21.28 -5.60 -0.45
CA HIS A 165 -20.83 -6.99 -0.43
C HIS A 165 -19.66 -7.27 -1.37
N PHE A 166 -19.21 -6.28 -2.16
CA PHE A 166 -18.15 -6.41 -3.18
C PHE A 166 -18.41 -7.55 -4.18
N VAL A 167 -19.66 -7.71 -4.64
CA VAL A 167 -20.04 -8.74 -5.61
C VAL A 167 -20.64 -8.16 -6.88
N LEU A 168 -20.41 -8.83 -8.01
CA LEU A 168 -21.16 -8.61 -9.26
C LEU A 168 -22.21 -9.73 -9.38
N VAL A 169 -23.48 -9.34 -9.34
CA VAL A 169 -24.62 -10.29 -9.35
C VAL A 169 -25.30 -10.23 -10.71
N GLY A 170 -25.49 -11.40 -11.33
CA GLY A 170 -26.22 -11.54 -12.59
C GLY A 170 -27.72 -11.42 -12.35
N LYS A 171 -28.40 -10.48 -13.02
CA LYS A 171 -29.83 -10.22 -12.80
C LYS A 171 -30.73 -11.41 -13.15
N ARG A 172 -30.30 -12.28 -14.07
CA ARG A 172 -31.07 -13.44 -14.53
C ARG A 172 -30.59 -14.75 -13.92
N THR A 173 -29.30 -14.88 -13.59
CA THR A 173 -28.71 -16.13 -13.10
C THR A 173 -28.59 -16.20 -11.58
N GLY A 174 -28.62 -15.06 -10.88
CA GLY A 174 -28.49 -14.97 -9.42
C GLY A 174 -27.04 -15.07 -9.00
#